data_AF-A0A962U5B4-F1
#
_entry.id   AF-A0A962U5B4-F1
#
_cell.length_a   1.000
_cell.length_b   1.000
_cell.length_c   1.000
_cell.angle_alpha   90.00
_cell.angle_beta   90.00
_cell.angle_gamma   90.00
#
_symmetry.space_group_name_H-M   'P 1'
#
loop_
_entity.id
_entity.type
_entity.pdbx_description
1 polymer ?
#
loop_
_entity_poly.entity_id
_entity_poly.type
_entity_poly.pdbx_seq_one_letter_code
_entity_poly.pdbx_strand_id
1 'polypeptide(L)'
;TPSVLLLTATPEQLGRAGHFGRLRLLDPQRFHSYTQFVAEEEAYAAVAAVASDLLDGRVPDAAGQALLDTLLGEEAQQDSERVIERLIDRHGTGRVLFRNTRHAIKGFPQRRLHTHALDLPAVYGEFTAQPTPERDAGGDWVEADPRVAWLRDLLRALAPEKVLVICAHAATAIALRDYLLERCAIHAAMFHERMEIVARDRAAAFFADPDEGSQVLVCSEIGSEGRNFQFAHHLVLFDLPLDPDLLEQRIGRLDRIGQRATIELHVPYLVGGASEVLLRWYRDGLGSFESVCPAASAVYAELGERLAEVLRSGAEVDALIDAAATLTADINRALERGRDRLLELHSHVPEVAAHLVQQLRECDDVEPLRAYLDAYWDAFGLEHEAGPGHSVILRPGAHMLNDHYPGLGDEPVTLTFERGDALAHEDRLFLTWEHPMVRGSIDLLSSGELGSAAITVCSHPDFRAGHALLEVLYVVECSAPRGLELQRYLPPTCVRYVLDGKGEDHAARLPHESLQGLCLAKNRKLADTVIKSQSARIKPLLQLAAERAEQAANERITQASRAMQAELQAELERLQALARVNPTGRNEEIAQLVSRRE
;
A
#
# COMPACT_ATOMS: atom_id res chain seq x y z
N THR A 1 -15.02 -8.57 -20.36
CA THR A 1 -14.34 -9.17 -19.19
C THR A 1 -15.33 -9.23 -18.04
N PRO A 2 -15.30 -10.28 -17.20
CA PRO A 2 -16.25 -10.42 -16.09
C PRO A 2 -16.03 -9.39 -14.96
N SER A 3 -14.87 -8.75 -14.89
CA SER A 3 -14.59 -7.66 -13.93
C SER A 3 -13.71 -6.59 -14.59
N VAL A 4 -13.88 -5.33 -14.17
CA VAL A 4 -13.14 -4.17 -14.69
C VAL A 4 -12.78 -3.26 -13.51
N LEU A 5 -11.50 -2.88 -13.40
CA LEU A 5 -11.03 -1.84 -12.48
C LEU A 5 -10.59 -0.63 -13.30
N LEU A 6 -11.13 0.55 -13.02
CA LEU A 6 -10.75 1.81 -13.67
C LEU A 6 -10.04 2.72 -12.66
N LEU A 7 -8.81 3.11 -12.99
CA LEU A 7 -8.00 4.03 -12.18
C LEU A 7 -7.97 5.39 -12.86
N THR A 8 -8.35 6.45 -12.14
CA THR A 8 -8.33 7.82 -12.67
C THR A 8 -8.09 8.81 -11.52
N ALA A 9 -7.15 9.74 -11.71
CA ALA A 9 -6.87 10.80 -10.73
C ALA A 9 -7.90 11.94 -10.80
N THR A 10 -8.46 12.18 -11.98
CA THR A 10 -9.36 13.28 -12.30
C THR A 10 -10.59 12.75 -13.05
N PRO A 11 -11.53 12.09 -12.33
CA PRO A 11 -12.70 11.46 -12.95
C PRO A 11 -13.58 12.46 -13.72
N GLU A 12 -13.44 13.76 -13.51
CA GLU A 12 -14.23 14.81 -14.17
C GLU A 12 -13.43 15.69 -15.14
N GLN A 13 -12.17 15.39 -15.44
CA GLN A 13 -11.35 16.20 -16.35
C GLN A 13 -11.99 16.39 -17.74
N LEU A 14 -12.78 15.40 -18.17
CA LEU A 14 -13.54 15.41 -19.43
C LEU A 14 -15.02 15.81 -19.23
N GLY A 15 -15.37 16.38 -18.08
CA GLY A 15 -16.73 16.72 -17.67
C GLY A 15 -17.63 15.51 -17.36
N ARG A 16 -18.89 15.80 -17.03
CA ARG A 16 -19.92 14.82 -16.64
C ARG A 16 -20.15 13.72 -17.70
N ALA A 17 -20.08 14.06 -18.98
CA ALA A 17 -20.25 13.11 -20.09
C ALA A 17 -19.13 12.05 -20.14
N GLY A 18 -17.87 12.48 -19.94
CA GLY A 18 -16.74 11.56 -19.86
C GLY A 18 -16.76 10.68 -18.61
N HIS A 19 -17.32 11.17 -17.50
CA HIS A 19 -17.54 10.38 -16.29
C HIS A 19 -18.60 9.29 -16.51
N PHE A 20 -19.77 9.67 -17.04
CA PHE A 20 -20.83 8.73 -17.42
C PHE A 20 -20.34 7.64 -18.38
N GLY A 21 -19.53 8.01 -19.39
CA GLY A 21 -18.97 7.04 -20.34
C GLY A 21 -18.13 5.96 -19.66
N ARG A 22 -17.36 6.29 -18.61
CA ARG A 22 -16.59 5.32 -17.82
C ARG A 22 -17.48 4.46 -16.92
N LEU A 23 -18.45 5.06 -16.24
CA LEU A 23 -19.41 4.33 -15.42
C LEU A 23 -20.21 3.31 -16.25
N ARG A 24 -20.57 3.68 -17.48
CA ARG A 24 -21.22 2.79 -18.45
C ARG A 24 -20.36 1.60 -18.88
N LEU A 25 -19.03 1.71 -18.85
CA LEU A 25 -18.15 0.56 -19.08
C LEU A 25 -18.18 -0.42 -17.90
N LEU A 26 -18.40 0.07 -16.68
CA LEU A 26 -18.48 -0.74 -15.47
C LEU A 26 -19.84 -1.44 -15.35
N ASP A 27 -20.92 -0.67 -15.53
CA ASP A 27 -22.29 -1.17 -15.44
C ASP A 27 -23.17 -0.54 -16.54
N PRO A 28 -23.21 -1.13 -17.74
CA PRO A 28 -23.99 -0.60 -18.85
C PRO A 28 -25.51 -0.74 -18.63
N GLN A 29 -25.95 -1.65 -17.75
CA GLN A 29 -27.36 -1.81 -17.42
C GLN A 29 -27.84 -0.69 -16.51
N ARG A 30 -27.00 -0.23 -15.60
CA ARG A 30 -27.27 0.91 -14.73
C ARG A 30 -27.07 2.25 -15.42
N PHE A 31 -25.93 2.46 -16.06
CA PHE A 31 -25.60 3.72 -16.71
C PHE A 31 -25.97 3.68 -18.20
N HIS A 32 -27.26 3.46 -18.48
CA HIS A 32 -27.78 3.31 -19.84
C HIS A 32 -28.25 4.63 -20.48
N SER A 33 -28.56 5.65 -19.68
CA SER A 33 -29.08 6.95 -20.13
C SER A 33 -28.33 8.11 -19.48
N TYR A 34 -27.70 8.94 -20.31
CA TYR A 34 -27.00 10.14 -19.82
C TYR A 34 -27.97 11.15 -19.19
N THR A 35 -29.16 11.32 -19.75
CA THR A 35 -30.16 12.27 -19.24
C THR A 35 -30.66 11.87 -17.85
N GLN A 36 -30.89 10.57 -17.61
CA GLN A 36 -31.27 10.08 -16.28
C GLN A 36 -30.13 10.25 -15.29
N PHE A 37 -28.90 9.94 -15.70
CA PHE A 37 -27.71 10.15 -14.87
C PHE A 37 -27.58 11.62 -14.41
N VAL A 38 -27.76 12.59 -15.32
CA VAL A 38 -27.69 14.01 -14.95
C VAL A 38 -28.82 14.41 -13.99
N ALA A 39 -30.05 13.96 -14.24
CA ALA A 39 -31.19 14.25 -13.36
C ALA A 39 -31.01 13.63 -11.96
N GLU A 40 -30.45 12.42 -11.90
CA GLU A 40 -30.08 11.76 -10.65
C GLU A 40 -29.01 12.56 -9.90
N GLU A 41 -27.89 12.93 -10.54
CA GLU A 41 -26.85 13.75 -9.89
C GLU A 41 -27.38 15.09 -9.36
N GLU A 42 -28.26 15.77 -10.10
CA GLU A 42 -28.87 17.01 -9.65
C GLU A 42 -29.77 16.82 -8.43
N ALA A 43 -30.55 15.73 -8.39
CA ALA A 43 -31.34 15.37 -7.21
C ALA A 43 -30.45 15.03 -6.00
N TYR A 44 -29.30 14.38 -6.24
CA TYR A 44 -28.35 14.02 -5.19
C TYR A 44 -27.59 15.21 -4.62
N ALA A 45 -27.38 16.30 -5.37
CA ALA A 45 -26.75 17.51 -4.83
C ALA A 45 -27.49 18.04 -3.58
N ALA A 46 -28.83 17.95 -3.57
CA ALA A 46 -29.63 18.30 -2.39
C ALA A 46 -29.41 17.32 -1.22
N VAL A 47 -29.27 16.02 -1.51
CA VAL A 47 -28.98 14.99 -0.49
C VAL A 47 -27.59 15.19 0.11
N ALA A 48 -26.58 15.49 -0.72
CA ALA A 48 -25.22 15.77 -0.27
C ALA A 48 -25.14 17.04 0.59
N ALA A 49 -25.96 18.06 0.28
CA ALA A 49 -26.07 19.25 1.11
C ALA A 49 -26.65 18.93 2.50
N VAL A 50 -27.74 18.17 2.56
CA VAL A 50 -28.35 17.72 3.83
C VAL A 50 -27.39 16.87 4.65
N ALA A 51 -26.69 15.92 4.00
CA ALA A 51 -25.67 15.13 4.68
C ALA A 51 -24.51 16.00 5.19
N SER A 52 -24.11 17.02 4.44
CA SER A 52 -23.09 17.99 4.88
C SER A 52 -23.54 18.77 6.10
N ASP A 53 -24.80 19.17 6.18
CA ASP A 53 -25.36 19.81 7.38
C ASP A 53 -25.33 18.86 8.59
N LEU A 54 -25.77 17.62 8.42
CA LEU A 54 -25.71 16.62 9.49
C LEU A 54 -24.28 16.37 9.98
N LEU A 55 -23.31 16.28 9.07
CA LEU A 55 -21.88 16.12 9.39
C LEU A 55 -21.30 17.32 10.13
N ASP A 56 -21.74 18.53 9.78
CA ASP A 56 -21.34 19.77 10.46
C ASP A 56 -22.12 19.97 11.79
N GLY A 57 -22.95 19.02 12.21
CA GLY A 57 -23.79 19.10 13.41
C GLY A 57 -24.93 20.12 13.31
N ARG A 58 -25.28 20.55 12.09
CA ARG A 58 -26.39 21.46 11.80
C ARG A 58 -27.68 20.67 11.58
N VAL A 59 -28.79 21.24 12.03
CA VAL A 59 -30.13 20.70 11.76
C VAL A 59 -30.51 21.06 10.31
N PRO A 60 -30.88 20.08 9.47
CA PRO A 60 -31.38 20.35 8.13
C PRO A 60 -32.58 21.30 8.16
N ASP A 61 -32.73 22.13 7.13
CA ASP A 61 -33.92 22.96 7.00
C ASP A 61 -35.19 22.13 6.72
N ALA A 62 -36.36 22.78 6.67
CA ALA A 62 -37.63 22.07 6.46
C ALA A 62 -37.68 21.29 5.12
N ALA A 63 -36.97 21.77 4.10
CA ALA A 63 -36.87 21.09 2.82
C ALA A 63 -35.95 19.86 2.92
N GLY A 64 -34.83 19.99 3.63
CA GLY A 64 -33.91 18.90 3.95
C GLY A 64 -34.56 17.81 4.79
N GLN A 65 -35.36 18.19 5.80
CA GLN A 65 -36.10 17.21 6.61
C GLN A 65 -37.15 16.46 5.79
N ALA A 66 -37.92 17.16 4.94
CA ALA A 66 -38.87 16.51 4.04
C ALA A 66 -38.19 15.56 3.04
N LEU A 67 -36.97 15.90 2.59
CA LEU A 67 -36.15 15.04 1.75
C LEU A 67 -35.70 13.78 2.51
N LEU A 68 -35.24 13.92 3.75
CA LEU A 68 -34.89 12.78 4.61
C LEU A 68 -36.09 11.87 4.86
N ASP A 69 -37.27 12.43 5.18
CA ASP A 69 -38.48 11.65 5.42
C ASP A 69 -38.94 10.91 4.15
N THR A 70 -38.79 11.54 2.99
CA THR A 70 -39.11 10.92 1.68
C THR A 70 -38.17 9.77 1.35
N LEU A 71 -36.86 9.97 1.61
CA LEU A 71 -35.85 8.97 1.30
C LEU A 71 -35.87 7.84 2.33
N LEU A 72 -35.77 8.15 3.61
CA LEU A 72 -35.50 7.21 4.69
C LEU A 72 -36.74 6.77 5.47
N GLY A 73 -37.87 7.50 5.38
CA GLY A 73 -39.07 7.20 6.15
C GLY A 73 -38.81 7.28 7.66
N GLU A 74 -39.20 6.24 8.40
CA GLU A 74 -38.97 6.18 9.86
C GLU A 74 -37.47 6.16 10.24
N GLU A 75 -36.58 5.76 9.33
CA GLU A 75 -35.13 5.80 9.57
C GLU A 75 -34.58 7.23 9.62
N ALA A 76 -35.32 8.25 9.15
CA ALA A 76 -34.93 9.65 9.20
C ALA A 76 -34.86 10.22 10.63
N GLN A 77 -35.52 9.56 11.60
CA GLN A 77 -35.58 9.98 13.00
C GLN A 77 -34.48 9.34 13.86
N GLN A 78 -33.60 8.54 13.26
CA GLN A 78 -32.46 7.95 13.94
C GLN A 78 -31.35 8.98 14.17
N ASP A 79 -30.31 8.58 14.90
CA ASP A 79 -29.13 9.42 15.07
C ASP A 79 -28.50 9.79 13.71
N SER A 80 -27.91 10.98 13.64
CA SER A 80 -27.33 11.57 12.44
C SER A 80 -26.30 10.65 11.79
N GLU A 81 -25.50 9.92 12.57
CA GLU A 81 -24.54 8.93 12.05
C GLU A 81 -25.23 7.82 11.26
N ARG A 82 -26.34 7.30 11.79
CA ARG A 82 -27.09 6.21 11.16
C ARG A 82 -27.87 6.69 9.94
N VAL A 83 -28.39 7.92 9.99
CA VAL A 83 -28.97 8.61 8.84
C VAL A 83 -27.93 8.74 7.73
N ILE A 84 -26.71 9.19 8.04
CA ILE A 84 -25.62 9.33 7.07
C ILE A 84 -25.23 7.97 6.46
N GLU A 85 -25.11 6.92 7.26
CA GLU A 85 -24.83 5.56 6.77
C GLU A 85 -25.91 5.09 5.76
N ARG A 86 -27.19 5.36 6.06
CA ARG A 86 -28.30 5.04 5.16
C ARG A 86 -28.30 5.88 3.89
N LEU A 87 -27.91 7.16 3.97
CA LEU A 87 -27.75 8.01 2.78
C LEU A 87 -26.61 7.51 1.89
N ILE A 88 -25.50 7.07 2.48
CA ILE A 88 -24.37 6.45 1.78
C ILE A 88 -24.79 5.16 1.07
N ASP A 89 -25.50 4.27 1.76
CA ASP A 89 -25.99 2.99 1.20
C ASP A 89 -26.92 3.20 -0.02
N ARG A 90 -27.64 4.32 -0.04
CA ARG A 90 -28.55 4.72 -1.12
C ARG A 90 -27.87 5.61 -2.16
N HIS A 91 -26.62 6.03 -1.91
CA HIS A 91 -25.84 6.84 -2.82
C HIS A 91 -25.57 6.08 -4.11
N GLY A 92 -25.99 6.66 -5.24
CA GLY A 92 -25.98 5.99 -6.53
C GLY A 92 -24.60 5.44 -6.90
N THR A 93 -23.62 6.32 -7.08
CA THR A 93 -22.29 5.94 -7.56
C THR A 93 -21.38 5.38 -6.48
N GLY A 94 -21.70 5.56 -5.19
CA GLY A 94 -20.82 5.25 -4.05
C GLY A 94 -20.26 3.82 -4.07
N ARG A 95 -21.10 2.81 -4.34
CA ARG A 95 -20.65 1.39 -4.34
C ARG A 95 -19.68 1.02 -5.47
N VAL A 96 -19.65 1.81 -6.56
CA VAL A 96 -18.85 1.51 -7.77
C VAL A 96 -17.69 2.50 -7.93
N LEU A 97 -17.81 3.68 -7.32
CA LEU A 97 -16.85 4.76 -7.40
C LEU A 97 -16.31 5.07 -6.01
N PHE A 98 -15.01 4.90 -5.85
CA PHE A 98 -14.29 5.36 -4.67
C PHE A 98 -13.52 6.61 -5.05
N ARG A 99 -13.79 7.72 -4.36
CA ARG A 99 -13.10 8.99 -4.55
C ARG A 99 -12.72 9.55 -3.20
N ASN A 100 -11.43 9.55 -2.94
CA ASN A 100 -10.84 10.19 -1.78
C ASN A 100 -10.16 11.49 -2.19
N THR A 101 -10.30 12.51 -1.36
CA THR A 101 -9.57 13.77 -1.51
C THR A 101 -8.58 13.92 -0.37
N ARG A 102 -7.50 14.67 -0.61
CA ARG A 102 -6.50 15.02 0.41
C ARG A 102 -7.09 15.83 1.58
N HIS A 103 -8.27 16.42 1.39
CA HIS A 103 -8.99 17.07 2.48
C HIS A 103 -9.67 16.05 3.40
N ALA A 104 -10.26 14.99 2.84
CA ALA A 104 -10.91 13.93 3.61
C ALA A 104 -9.90 13.00 4.30
N ILE A 105 -8.78 12.69 3.63
CA ILE A 105 -7.72 11.85 4.17
C ILE A 105 -6.68 12.72 4.88
N LYS A 106 -6.58 12.54 6.20
CA LYS A 106 -5.54 13.17 7.04
C LYS A 106 -4.24 12.36 7.01
N GLY A 107 -3.15 12.98 7.48
CA GLY A 107 -1.85 12.30 7.65
C GLY A 107 -0.82 12.60 6.55
N PHE A 108 -1.11 13.53 5.64
CA PHE A 108 -0.10 14.12 4.76
C PHE A 108 0.79 15.10 5.55
N PRO A 109 2.11 15.13 5.30
CA PRO A 109 3.02 16.07 5.92
C PRO A 109 2.74 17.51 5.47
N GLN A 110 3.15 18.47 6.29
CA GLN A 110 3.23 19.87 5.86
C GLN A 110 4.39 20.05 4.87
N ARG A 111 4.25 21.01 3.97
CA ARG A 111 5.30 21.43 3.03
C ARG A 111 5.73 22.86 3.39
N ARG A 112 7.03 23.13 3.44
CA ARG A 112 7.58 24.48 3.65
C ARG A 112 8.51 24.85 2.50
N LEU A 113 8.27 26.01 1.89
CA LEU A 113 9.08 26.51 0.78
C LEU A 113 10.25 27.38 1.27
N HIS A 114 11.45 27.07 0.79
CA HIS A 114 12.66 27.88 0.91
C HIS A 114 13.10 28.31 -0.48
N THR A 115 13.09 29.61 -0.75
CA THR A 115 13.52 30.17 -2.03
C THR A 115 14.91 30.75 -1.92
N HIS A 116 15.79 30.44 -2.87
CA HIS A 116 17.17 30.92 -2.87
C HIS A 116 17.44 31.70 -4.16
N ALA A 117 17.40 33.03 -4.04
CA ALA A 117 17.72 33.95 -5.13
C ALA A 117 19.23 33.94 -5.38
N LEU A 118 19.63 33.70 -6.63
CA LEU A 118 21.02 33.63 -7.06
C LEU A 118 21.22 34.51 -8.30
N ASP A 119 22.37 35.15 -8.40
CA ASP A 119 22.68 36.03 -9.52
C ASP A 119 22.79 35.23 -10.83
N LEU A 120 22.32 35.79 -11.94
CA LEU A 120 22.48 35.18 -13.25
C LEU A 120 23.97 35.23 -13.68
N PRO A 121 24.67 34.10 -13.82
CA PRO A 121 26.08 34.12 -14.21
C PRO A 121 26.24 34.50 -15.69
N ALA A 122 27.33 35.19 -16.01
CA ALA A 122 27.61 35.68 -17.36
C ALA A 122 27.68 34.57 -18.43
N VAL A 123 27.91 33.31 -18.03
CA VAL A 123 27.91 32.15 -18.94
C VAL A 123 26.56 31.92 -19.63
N TYR A 124 25.46 32.39 -19.02
CA TYR A 124 24.12 32.29 -19.56
C TYR A 124 23.64 33.57 -20.29
N GLY A 125 24.49 34.59 -20.40
CA GLY A 125 24.14 35.88 -20.98
C GLY A 125 23.33 36.79 -20.04
N GLU A 126 22.64 37.79 -20.60
CA GLU A 126 21.88 38.80 -19.84
C GLU A 126 20.46 38.36 -19.47
N PHE A 127 19.92 37.34 -20.14
CA PHE A 127 18.58 36.80 -19.88
C PHE A 127 18.47 35.33 -20.31
N THR A 128 17.88 34.49 -19.47
CA THR A 128 17.61 33.09 -19.79
C THR A 128 16.12 32.85 -19.97
N ALA A 129 15.70 32.68 -21.22
CA ALA A 129 14.32 32.31 -21.56
C ALA A 129 13.98 30.84 -21.21
N GLN A 130 15.00 30.02 -20.97
CA GLN A 130 14.82 28.60 -20.64
C GLN A 130 14.92 28.37 -19.12
N PRO A 131 14.02 27.55 -18.54
CA PRO A 131 14.11 27.12 -17.14
C PRO A 131 15.37 26.31 -16.80
N THR A 132 15.97 25.67 -17.81
CA THR A 132 17.16 24.80 -17.70
C THR A 132 18.33 25.35 -18.55
N PRO A 133 18.86 26.54 -18.22
CA PRO A 133 19.88 27.21 -19.04
C PRO A 133 21.18 26.40 -19.18
N GLU A 134 21.47 25.50 -18.23
CA GLU A 134 22.62 24.61 -18.25
C GLU A 134 22.63 23.64 -19.45
N ARG A 135 21.48 23.41 -20.10
CA ARG A 135 21.40 22.51 -21.26
C ARG A 135 22.09 23.10 -22.49
N ASP A 136 21.98 24.42 -22.64
CA ASP A 136 22.45 25.14 -23.83
C ASP A 136 23.80 25.84 -23.58
N ALA A 137 24.21 25.95 -22.31
CA ALA A 137 25.54 26.39 -21.93
C ALA A 137 26.57 25.29 -22.20
N GLY A 138 27.18 25.31 -23.39
CA GLY A 138 28.36 24.50 -23.64
C GLY A 138 29.50 24.82 -22.64
N GLY A 139 30.37 23.84 -22.37
CA GLY A 139 31.51 24.01 -21.44
C GLY A 139 31.23 23.60 -19.99
N ASP A 140 32.12 23.98 -19.07
CA ASP A 140 32.06 23.64 -17.64
C ASP A 140 31.12 24.58 -16.87
N TRP A 141 29.83 24.56 -17.22
CA TRP A 141 28.80 25.39 -16.58
C TRP A 141 28.71 25.13 -15.07
N VAL A 142 29.11 23.94 -14.62
CA VAL A 142 29.01 23.48 -13.24
C VAL A 142 29.88 24.32 -12.29
N GLU A 143 31.04 24.78 -12.74
CA GLU A 143 31.90 25.67 -11.96
C GLU A 143 31.41 27.12 -11.96
N ALA A 144 30.71 27.55 -13.01
CA ALA A 144 30.25 28.92 -13.19
C ALA A 144 28.86 29.19 -12.59
N ASP A 145 28.03 28.16 -12.44
CA ASP A 145 26.65 28.29 -11.98
C ASP A 145 26.56 28.39 -10.45
N PRO A 146 26.06 29.52 -9.90
CA PRO A 146 25.98 29.71 -8.46
C PRO A 146 25.02 28.72 -7.77
N ARG A 147 24.08 28.11 -8.50
CA ARG A 147 23.19 27.05 -7.96
C ARG A 147 24.01 25.84 -7.48
N VAL A 148 25.11 25.53 -8.15
CA VAL A 148 25.95 24.38 -7.80
C VAL A 148 26.75 24.65 -6.53
N ALA A 149 27.34 25.85 -6.42
CA ALA A 149 28.04 26.27 -5.21
C ALA A 149 27.10 26.33 -4.00
N TRP A 150 25.89 26.88 -4.20
CA TRP A 150 24.83 26.88 -3.20
C TRP A 150 24.43 25.46 -2.79
N LEU A 151 24.24 24.55 -3.75
CA LEU A 151 23.85 23.16 -3.47
C LEU A 151 24.91 22.47 -2.61
N ARG A 152 26.19 22.61 -2.94
CA ARG A 152 27.30 22.10 -2.11
C ARG A 152 27.20 22.60 -0.66
N ASP A 153 26.98 23.89 -0.47
CA ASP A 153 26.95 24.50 0.85
C ASP A 153 25.72 24.08 1.65
N LEU A 154 24.56 23.96 1.00
CA LEU A 154 23.34 23.39 1.59
C LEU A 154 23.59 21.94 2.03
N LEU A 155 24.14 21.09 1.17
CA LEU A 155 24.37 19.67 1.47
C LEU A 155 25.33 19.49 2.66
N ARG A 156 26.36 20.33 2.77
CA ARG A 156 27.27 20.35 3.93
C ARG A 156 26.58 20.79 5.21
N ALA A 157 25.69 21.78 5.13
CA ALA A 157 24.96 22.28 6.30
C ALA A 157 23.91 21.28 6.80
N LEU A 158 23.31 20.52 5.90
CA LEU A 158 22.28 19.53 6.23
C LEU A 158 22.86 18.17 6.66
N ALA A 159 24.16 17.91 6.48
CA ALA A 159 24.73 16.60 6.85
C ALA A 159 24.51 16.29 8.33
N PRO A 160 23.98 15.10 8.69
CA PRO A 160 23.82 13.89 7.84
C PRO A 160 22.42 13.67 7.22
N GLU A 161 21.53 14.66 7.23
CA GLU A 161 20.14 14.52 6.74
C GLU A 161 20.08 14.13 5.26
N LYS A 162 19.10 13.27 4.91
CA LYS A 162 18.90 12.77 3.55
C LYS A 162 18.27 13.83 2.65
N VAL A 163 18.90 14.11 1.51
CA VAL A 163 18.47 15.14 0.54
C VAL A 163 18.20 14.53 -0.83
N LEU A 164 16.98 14.67 -1.33
CA LEU A 164 16.62 14.34 -2.71
C LEU A 164 16.81 15.55 -3.60
N VAL A 165 17.59 15.44 -4.67
CA VAL A 165 17.83 16.52 -5.65
C VAL A 165 17.25 16.09 -6.99
N ILE A 166 16.22 16.79 -7.46
CA ILE A 166 15.59 16.52 -8.75
C ILE A 166 16.03 17.56 -9.78
N CYS A 167 16.40 17.07 -10.96
CA CYS A 167 16.64 17.88 -12.15
C CYS A 167 15.88 17.32 -13.36
N ALA A 168 15.62 18.14 -14.38
CA ALA A 168 14.85 17.76 -15.56
C ALA A 168 15.56 16.72 -16.45
N HIS A 169 16.89 16.68 -16.44
CA HIS A 169 17.68 15.95 -17.44
C HIS A 169 18.78 15.10 -16.82
N ALA A 170 18.98 13.88 -17.35
CA ALA A 170 20.05 12.99 -16.90
C ALA A 170 21.45 13.60 -17.05
N ALA A 171 21.70 14.40 -18.08
CA ALA A 171 22.99 15.05 -18.27
C ALA A 171 23.31 16.01 -17.10
N THR A 172 22.31 16.76 -16.62
CA THR A 172 22.43 17.63 -15.44
C THR A 172 22.69 16.81 -14.18
N ALA A 173 21.93 15.72 -13.97
CA ALA A 173 22.14 14.83 -12.82
C ALA A 173 23.56 14.26 -12.78
N ILE A 174 24.08 13.84 -13.94
CA ILE A 174 25.43 13.30 -14.09
C ILE A 174 26.48 14.35 -13.74
N ALA A 175 26.39 15.52 -14.36
CA ALA A 175 27.33 16.60 -14.13
C ALA A 175 27.35 17.07 -12.66
N LEU A 176 26.18 17.19 -12.03
CA LEU A 176 26.07 17.55 -10.61
C LEU A 176 26.72 16.48 -9.70
N ARG A 177 26.41 15.18 -9.92
CA ARG A 177 27.00 14.11 -9.11
C ARG A 177 28.51 14.05 -9.25
N ASP A 178 29.01 14.14 -10.48
CA ASP A 178 30.45 14.06 -10.76
C ASP A 178 31.18 15.22 -10.08
N TYR A 179 30.65 16.45 -10.18
CA TYR A 179 31.21 17.61 -9.48
C TYR A 179 31.15 17.49 -7.95
N LEU A 180 30.02 17.05 -7.39
CA LEU A 180 29.88 16.86 -5.94
C LEU A 180 30.91 15.84 -5.42
N LEU A 181 31.13 14.75 -6.16
CA LEU A 181 32.10 13.72 -5.79
C LEU A 181 33.55 14.21 -5.95
N GLU A 182 33.91 14.66 -7.14
CA GLU A 182 35.30 14.94 -7.53
C GLU A 182 35.84 16.25 -6.94
N ARG A 183 35.00 17.28 -6.84
CA ARG A 183 35.42 18.62 -6.39
C ARG A 183 35.04 18.90 -4.95
N CYS A 184 33.94 18.33 -4.46
CA CYS A 184 33.41 18.66 -3.13
C CYS A 184 33.63 17.56 -2.09
N ALA A 185 34.06 16.36 -2.52
CA ALA A 185 34.14 15.14 -1.71
C ALA A 185 32.81 14.77 -1.03
N ILE A 186 31.69 15.09 -1.69
CA ILE A 186 30.34 14.73 -1.26
C ILE A 186 29.90 13.54 -2.11
N HIS A 187 29.72 12.39 -1.46
CA HIS A 187 29.20 11.23 -2.15
C HIS A 187 27.68 11.40 -2.39
N ALA A 188 27.27 11.31 -3.65
CA ALA A 188 25.87 11.37 -4.05
C ALA A 188 25.52 10.16 -4.91
N ALA A 189 24.45 9.45 -4.53
CA ALA A 189 23.84 8.42 -5.35
C ALA A 189 23.19 9.08 -6.58
N MET A 190 23.03 8.30 -7.64
CA MET A 190 22.51 8.77 -8.92
C MET A 190 21.32 7.93 -9.35
N PHE A 191 20.30 8.57 -9.93
CA PHE A 191 19.13 7.87 -10.45
C PHE A 191 18.60 8.54 -11.72
N HIS A 192 18.83 7.93 -12.88
CA HIS A 192 18.36 8.46 -14.16
C HIS A 192 18.03 7.35 -15.16
N GLU A 193 17.34 7.71 -16.24
CA GLU A 193 16.75 6.78 -17.21
C GLU A 193 17.80 5.97 -18.00
N ARG A 194 19.04 6.44 -18.08
CA ARG A 194 20.16 5.71 -18.74
C ARG A 194 20.80 4.62 -17.87
N MET A 195 20.33 4.40 -16.65
CA MET A 195 20.83 3.35 -15.76
C MET A 195 20.00 2.07 -15.91
N GLU A 196 20.68 0.93 -15.86
CA GLU A 196 20.05 -0.38 -15.72
C GLU A 196 19.14 -0.41 -14.48
N ILE A 197 18.04 -1.18 -14.55
CA ILE A 197 17.04 -1.27 -13.47
C ILE A 197 17.72 -1.67 -12.15
N VAL A 198 18.58 -2.69 -12.18
CA VAL A 198 19.31 -3.17 -10.99
C VAL A 198 20.24 -2.10 -10.40
N ALA A 199 20.85 -1.26 -11.24
CA ALA A 199 21.71 -0.17 -10.77
C ALA A 199 20.90 0.95 -10.11
N ARG A 200 19.70 1.23 -10.62
CA ARG A 200 18.75 2.18 -10.02
C ARG A 200 18.28 1.71 -8.65
N ASP A 201 17.94 0.42 -8.53
CA ASP A 201 17.52 -0.18 -7.26
C ASP A 201 18.63 -0.09 -6.21
N ARG A 202 19.87 -0.41 -6.61
CA ARG A 202 21.04 -0.27 -5.73
C ARG A 202 21.28 1.16 -5.29
N ALA A 203 21.12 2.15 -6.17
CA ALA A 203 21.30 3.55 -5.82
C ALA A 203 20.22 4.04 -4.85
N ALA A 204 18.96 3.61 -5.04
CA ALA A 204 17.86 3.90 -4.12
C ALA A 204 18.07 3.24 -2.75
N ALA A 205 18.46 1.96 -2.73
CA ALA A 205 18.79 1.23 -1.50
C ALA A 205 19.96 1.90 -0.77
N PHE A 206 21.02 2.28 -1.49
CA PHE A 206 22.15 2.99 -0.91
C PHE A 206 21.76 4.37 -0.38
N PHE A 207 20.81 5.07 -0.99
CA PHE A 207 20.28 6.33 -0.43
C PHE A 207 19.43 6.10 0.82
N ALA A 208 18.63 5.01 0.84
CA ALA A 208 17.74 4.67 1.93
C ALA A 208 18.43 4.16 3.21
N ASP A 209 19.63 3.59 3.06
CA ASP A 209 20.40 3.06 4.20
C ASP A 209 20.79 4.20 5.18
N PRO A 210 20.37 4.13 6.46
CA PRO A 210 20.62 5.19 7.43
C PRO A 210 22.06 5.21 7.96
N ASP A 211 22.77 4.08 7.93
CA ASP A 211 24.05 3.89 8.61
C ASP A 211 25.23 4.00 7.64
N GLU A 212 25.16 3.29 6.51
CA GLU A 212 26.24 3.22 5.52
C GLU A 212 25.88 3.90 4.19
N GLY A 213 24.68 4.47 4.09
CA GLY A 213 24.14 5.00 2.85
C GLY A 213 24.59 6.40 2.42
N SER A 214 24.24 6.76 1.17
CA SER A 214 24.43 8.11 0.63
C SER A 214 23.55 9.13 1.34
N GLN A 215 24.11 10.28 1.68
CA GLN A 215 23.33 11.44 2.14
C GLN A 215 22.42 11.98 1.03
N VAL A 216 22.88 11.94 -0.23
CA VAL A 216 22.24 12.64 -1.34
C VAL A 216 21.85 11.65 -2.43
N LEU A 217 20.68 11.85 -3.03
CA LEU A 217 20.29 11.22 -4.29
C LEU A 217 20.03 12.30 -5.33
N VAL A 218 20.83 12.32 -6.40
CA VAL A 218 20.62 13.20 -7.55
C VAL A 218 19.91 12.43 -8.65
N CYS A 219 18.73 12.90 -9.06
CA CYS A 219 17.91 12.21 -10.04
C CYS A 219 17.44 13.12 -11.18
N SER A 220 17.27 12.51 -12.37
CA SER A 220 16.55 13.15 -13.47
C SER A 220 15.03 13.07 -13.24
N GLU A 221 14.23 13.52 -14.20
CA GLU A 221 12.76 13.48 -14.11
C GLU A 221 12.20 12.07 -13.82
N ILE A 222 12.91 10.99 -14.18
CA ILE A 222 12.47 9.63 -13.85
C ILE A 222 12.45 9.35 -12.35
N GLY A 223 13.21 10.12 -11.55
CA GLY A 223 13.15 10.08 -10.09
C GLY A 223 11.81 10.57 -9.54
N SER A 224 11.00 11.24 -10.36
CA SER A 224 9.63 11.67 -10.08
C SER A 224 8.59 10.56 -10.29
N GLU A 225 9.01 9.34 -10.67
CA GLU A 225 8.13 8.20 -10.96
C GLU A 225 8.43 6.97 -10.08
N GLY A 226 7.41 6.17 -9.77
CA GLY A 226 7.58 4.77 -9.32
C GLY A 226 8.12 4.45 -7.91
N ARG A 227 8.85 5.33 -7.20
CA ARG A 227 9.47 4.99 -5.89
C ARG A 227 9.05 5.89 -4.71
N ASN A 228 9.15 5.36 -3.49
CA ASN A 228 8.87 6.03 -2.22
C ASN A 228 10.16 6.48 -1.52
N PHE A 229 10.35 7.78 -1.27
CA PHE A 229 11.49 8.30 -0.49
C PHE A 229 11.02 8.93 0.82
N GLN A 230 10.08 8.27 1.51
CA GLN A 230 9.43 8.78 2.72
C GLN A 230 10.36 8.94 3.92
N PHE A 231 11.57 8.39 3.87
CA PHE A 231 12.61 8.62 4.89
C PHE A 231 13.33 9.97 4.72
N ALA A 232 13.32 10.54 3.51
CA ALA A 232 13.88 11.86 3.22
C ALA A 232 12.81 12.94 3.38
N HIS A 233 13.18 14.08 3.95
CA HIS A 233 12.27 15.22 4.12
C HIS A 233 12.80 16.53 3.52
N HIS A 234 14.02 16.52 2.99
CA HIS A 234 14.59 17.63 2.20
C HIS A 234 14.51 17.31 0.71
N LEU A 235 13.84 18.19 -0.06
CA LEU A 235 13.75 18.11 -1.51
C LEU A 235 14.31 19.39 -2.14
N VAL A 236 15.35 19.24 -2.96
CA VAL A 236 15.88 20.29 -3.81
C VAL A 236 15.29 20.16 -5.21
N LEU A 237 14.58 21.19 -5.66
CA LEU A 237 14.11 21.32 -7.04
C LEU A 237 15.12 22.18 -7.80
N PHE A 238 16.11 21.56 -8.44
CA PHE A 238 17.21 22.29 -9.12
C PHE A 238 16.70 23.13 -10.31
N ASP A 239 15.60 22.69 -10.90
CA ASP A 239 14.77 23.41 -11.86
C ASP A 239 13.28 23.21 -11.52
N LEU A 240 12.42 24.00 -12.16
CA LEU A 240 10.97 23.87 -12.10
C LEU A 240 10.43 23.45 -13.48
N PRO A 241 9.53 22.46 -13.55
CA PRO A 241 8.93 22.06 -14.81
C PRO A 241 7.96 23.14 -15.32
N LEU A 242 7.54 23.03 -16.58
CA LEU A 242 6.45 23.86 -17.13
C LEU A 242 5.08 23.31 -16.73
N ASP A 243 4.93 21.98 -16.76
CA ASP A 243 3.70 21.29 -16.41
C ASP A 243 3.55 21.18 -14.89
N PRO A 244 2.48 21.75 -14.28
CA PRO A 244 2.23 21.63 -12.86
C PRO A 244 2.07 20.19 -12.35
N ASP A 245 1.60 19.27 -13.19
CA ASP A 245 1.44 17.87 -12.78
C ASP A 245 2.80 17.23 -12.47
N LEU A 246 3.85 17.59 -13.22
CA LEU A 246 5.21 17.15 -12.95
C LEU A 246 5.75 17.71 -11.63
N LEU A 247 5.44 18.97 -11.29
CA LEU A 247 5.84 19.54 -9.99
C LEU A 247 5.22 18.76 -8.83
N GLU A 248 3.93 18.44 -8.93
CA GLU A 248 3.26 17.63 -7.91
C GLU A 248 3.79 16.20 -7.86
N GLN A 249 4.19 15.60 -8.98
CA GLN A 249 4.84 14.29 -9.00
C GLN A 249 6.22 14.30 -8.32
N ARG A 250 7.00 15.37 -8.52
CA ARG A 250 8.28 15.63 -7.86
C ARG A 250 8.11 15.74 -6.35
N ILE A 251 7.20 16.59 -5.87
CA ILE A 251 6.93 16.77 -4.44
C ILE A 251 6.31 15.50 -3.83
N GLY A 252 5.44 14.82 -4.59
CA GLY A 252 4.78 13.57 -4.22
C GLY A 252 5.71 12.37 -4.04
N ARG A 253 7.02 12.51 -4.25
CA ARG A 253 8.02 11.51 -3.86
C ARG A 253 8.21 11.44 -2.33
N LEU A 254 8.09 12.58 -1.66
CA LEU A 254 8.20 12.73 -0.22
C LEU A 254 6.84 12.98 0.42
N ASP A 255 5.94 13.70 -0.26
CA ASP A 255 4.61 14.06 0.22
C ASP A 255 3.62 12.91 0.10
N ARG A 256 3.78 11.94 1.00
CA ARG A 256 2.96 10.75 1.13
C ARG A 256 2.61 10.49 2.60
N ILE A 257 1.48 9.82 2.79
CA ILE A 257 1.08 9.32 4.11
C ILE A 257 2.15 8.35 4.61
N GLY A 258 2.63 8.58 5.84
CA GLY A 258 3.73 7.83 6.44
C GLY A 258 4.97 8.69 6.70
N GLN A 259 5.14 9.79 5.96
CA GLN A 259 6.14 10.81 6.27
C GLN A 259 5.78 11.52 7.59
N ARG A 260 6.75 11.59 8.51
CA ARG A 260 6.56 12.15 9.86
C ARG A 260 7.12 13.57 10.01
N ALA A 261 8.05 13.96 9.15
CA ALA A 261 8.65 15.29 9.16
C ALA A 261 7.93 16.24 8.19
N THR A 262 8.02 17.54 8.47
CA THR A 262 7.68 18.58 7.49
C THR A 262 8.63 18.46 6.30
N ILE A 263 8.09 18.53 5.09
CA ILE A 263 8.88 18.52 3.86
C ILE A 263 9.44 19.92 3.64
N GLU A 264 10.77 20.01 3.63
CA GLU A 264 11.51 21.24 3.38
C GLU A 264 11.87 21.29 1.89
N LEU A 265 11.16 22.14 1.13
CA LEU A 265 11.34 22.34 -0.31
C LEU A 265 12.35 23.45 -0.56
N HIS A 266 13.48 23.15 -1.18
CA HIS A 266 14.53 24.12 -1.49
C HIS A 266 14.53 24.40 -2.99
N VAL A 267 14.25 25.65 -3.37
CA VAL A 267 14.14 26.07 -4.77
C VAL A 267 15.17 27.18 -5.06
N PRO A 268 16.36 26.82 -5.56
CA PRO A 268 17.30 27.78 -6.10
C PRO A 268 16.80 28.33 -7.43
N TYR A 269 16.88 29.64 -7.63
CA TYR A 269 16.48 30.28 -8.89
C TYR A 269 17.44 31.41 -9.26
N LEU A 270 17.60 31.62 -10.55
CA LEU A 270 18.41 32.69 -11.11
C LEU A 270 17.53 33.93 -11.30
N VAL A 271 17.92 35.04 -10.66
CA VAL A 271 17.21 36.33 -10.71
C VAL A 271 17.26 36.89 -12.13
N GLY A 272 16.14 37.45 -12.59
CA GLY A 272 16.03 38.04 -13.92
C GLY A 272 15.95 37.02 -15.05
N GLY A 273 15.53 35.77 -14.77
CA GLY A 273 15.39 34.72 -15.78
C GLY A 273 14.08 33.93 -15.66
N ALA A 274 13.87 32.98 -16.58
CA ALA A 274 12.69 32.10 -16.63
C ALA A 274 12.44 31.33 -15.31
N SER A 275 13.49 30.96 -14.58
CA SER A 275 13.37 30.27 -13.29
C SER A 275 12.66 31.12 -12.21
N GLU A 276 12.90 32.44 -12.20
CA GLU A 276 12.19 33.35 -11.28
C GLU A 276 10.71 33.48 -11.65
N VAL A 277 10.41 33.61 -12.95
CA VAL A 277 9.04 33.67 -13.45
C VAL A 277 8.27 32.40 -13.07
N LEU A 278 8.86 31.21 -13.25
CA LEU A 278 8.24 29.95 -12.86
C LEU A 278 8.06 29.82 -11.34
N LEU A 279 9.04 30.24 -10.55
CA LEU A 279 8.89 30.25 -9.09
C LEU A 279 7.68 31.09 -8.68
N ARG A 280 7.54 32.30 -9.23
CA ARG A 280 6.41 33.19 -8.93
C ARG A 280 5.08 32.65 -9.47
N TRP A 281 5.08 32.04 -10.66
CA TRP A 281 3.91 31.34 -11.21
C TRP A 281 3.39 30.27 -10.25
N TYR A 282 4.26 29.40 -9.76
CA TYR A 282 3.86 28.33 -8.84
C TYR A 282 3.55 28.81 -7.43
N ARG A 283 4.31 29.77 -6.89
CA ARG A 283 4.14 30.28 -5.52
C ARG A 283 2.96 31.23 -5.41
N ASP A 284 2.92 32.24 -6.27
CA ASP A 284 1.99 33.37 -6.16
C ASP A 284 0.73 33.17 -7.03
N GLY A 285 0.90 32.53 -8.21
CA GLY A 285 -0.20 32.26 -9.13
C GLY A 285 -1.02 31.02 -8.74
N LEU A 286 -0.34 29.91 -8.43
CA LEU A 286 -1.00 28.61 -8.19
C LEU A 286 -1.04 28.19 -6.72
N GLY A 287 -0.11 28.66 -5.88
CA GLY A 287 0.02 28.21 -4.48
C GLY A 287 0.44 26.74 -4.33
N SER A 288 1.16 26.17 -5.30
CA SER A 288 1.41 24.71 -5.42
C SER A 288 2.53 24.14 -4.53
N PHE A 289 3.37 24.99 -3.93
CA PHE A 289 4.50 24.48 -3.12
C PHE A 289 4.06 24.03 -1.73
N GLU A 290 3.34 24.87 -1.00
CA GLU A 290 2.97 24.59 0.40
C GLU A 290 1.69 23.76 0.51
N SER A 291 0.90 23.72 -0.56
CA SER A 291 -0.34 22.96 -0.67
C SER A 291 -0.53 22.42 -2.08
N VAL A 292 -1.23 21.29 -2.22
CA VAL A 292 -1.65 20.82 -3.54
C VAL A 292 -2.65 21.79 -4.12
N CYS A 293 -2.47 22.16 -5.39
CA CYS A 293 -3.41 22.99 -6.13
C CYS A 293 -4.19 22.14 -7.15
N PRO A 294 -5.47 21.78 -6.89
CA PRO A 294 -6.28 21.00 -7.82
C PRO A 294 -6.56 21.72 -9.16
N ALA A 295 -6.55 23.04 -9.15
CA ALA A 295 -6.79 23.87 -10.33
C ALA A 295 -5.57 23.96 -11.26
N ALA A 296 -4.38 23.54 -10.83
CA ALA A 296 -3.13 23.87 -11.50
C ALA A 296 -3.09 23.46 -12.98
N SER A 297 -3.47 22.23 -13.32
CA SER A 297 -3.46 21.74 -14.71
C SER A 297 -4.50 22.46 -15.57
N ALA A 298 -5.65 22.85 -15.00
CA ALA A 298 -6.68 23.62 -15.72
C ALA A 298 -6.22 25.07 -16.00
N VAL A 299 -5.58 25.71 -15.02
CA VAL A 299 -4.98 27.04 -15.18
C VAL A 299 -3.87 27.01 -16.23
N TYR A 300 -3.01 25.99 -16.21
CA TYR A 300 -1.96 25.81 -17.21
C TYR A 300 -2.53 25.55 -18.61
N ALA A 301 -3.62 24.77 -18.73
CA ALA A 301 -4.28 24.55 -20.01
C ALA A 301 -4.82 25.86 -20.65
N GLU A 302 -5.25 26.82 -19.82
CA GLU A 302 -5.79 28.10 -20.30
C GLU A 302 -4.72 29.17 -20.52
N LEU A 303 -3.73 29.26 -19.62
CA LEU A 303 -2.73 30.33 -19.59
C LEU A 303 -1.33 29.89 -20.03
N GLY A 304 -1.11 28.62 -20.38
CA GLY A 304 0.21 28.05 -20.69
C GLY A 304 0.92 28.70 -21.87
N GLU A 305 0.19 29.06 -22.93
CA GLU A 305 0.74 29.80 -24.07
C GLU A 305 1.23 31.20 -23.66
N ARG A 306 0.45 31.89 -22.80
CA ARG A 306 0.83 33.21 -22.26
C ARG A 306 2.03 33.09 -21.32
N LEU A 307 2.10 32.04 -20.52
CA LEU A 307 3.28 31.73 -19.70
C LEU A 307 4.53 31.54 -20.59
N ALA A 308 4.43 30.76 -21.67
CA ALA A 308 5.55 30.54 -22.60
C ALA A 308 6.01 31.83 -23.31
N GLU A 309 5.12 32.79 -23.56
CA GLU A 309 5.47 34.12 -24.07
C GLU A 309 6.20 34.96 -23.03
N VAL A 310 5.69 35.02 -21.80
CA VAL A 310 6.30 35.76 -20.68
C VAL A 310 7.68 35.19 -20.33
N LEU A 311 7.86 33.87 -20.37
CA LEU A 311 9.17 33.23 -20.15
C LEU A 311 10.20 33.64 -21.21
N ARG A 312 9.77 33.88 -22.45
CA ARG A 312 10.67 34.33 -23.53
C ARG A 312 10.97 35.82 -23.49
N SER A 313 10.00 36.65 -23.09
CA SER A 313 10.11 38.11 -23.15
C SER A 313 10.58 38.73 -21.84
N GLY A 314 10.34 38.08 -20.70
CA GLY A 314 10.52 38.65 -19.36
C GLY A 314 9.56 39.79 -19.03
N ALA A 315 8.57 40.08 -19.88
CA ALA A 315 7.63 41.19 -19.73
C ALA A 315 6.29 40.73 -19.16
N GLU A 316 5.54 41.64 -18.53
CA GLU A 316 4.18 41.41 -18.00
C GLU A 316 4.05 40.27 -16.97
N VAL A 317 5.14 39.95 -16.26
CA VAL A 317 5.17 38.86 -15.25
C VAL A 317 4.07 39.04 -14.19
N ASP A 318 3.93 40.25 -13.64
CA ASP A 318 2.93 40.53 -12.59
C ASP A 318 1.49 40.34 -13.11
N ALA A 319 1.21 40.80 -14.33
CA ALA A 319 -0.11 40.67 -14.95
C ALA A 319 -0.46 39.21 -15.31
N LEU A 320 0.53 38.35 -15.55
CA LEU A 320 0.33 36.92 -15.71
C LEU A 320 0.00 36.26 -14.36
N ILE A 321 0.75 36.59 -13.31
CA ILE A 321 0.58 36.02 -11.97
C ILE A 321 -0.79 36.39 -11.40
N ASP A 322 -1.22 37.65 -11.53
CA ASP A 322 -2.54 38.09 -11.04
C ASP A 322 -3.69 37.36 -11.75
N ALA A 323 -3.54 37.13 -13.07
CA ALA A 323 -4.51 36.38 -13.86
C ALA A 323 -4.56 34.91 -13.41
N ALA A 324 -3.39 34.29 -13.18
CA ALA A 324 -3.30 32.92 -12.69
C ALA A 324 -3.90 32.76 -11.28
N ALA A 325 -3.63 33.69 -10.37
CA ALA A 325 -4.17 33.68 -9.01
C ALA A 325 -5.70 33.81 -9.01
N THR A 326 -6.24 34.70 -9.85
CA THR A 326 -7.68 34.88 -10.01
C THR A 326 -8.35 33.61 -10.53
N LEU A 327 -7.82 33.05 -11.62
CA LEU A 327 -8.36 31.83 -12.23
C LEU A 327 -8.27 30.62 -11.28
N THR A 328 -7.15 30.50 -10.57
CA THR A 328 -6.95 29.46 -9.54
C THR A 328 -8.02 29.55 -8.45
N ALA A 329 -8.27 30.75 -7.92
CA ALA A 329 -9.27 30.96 -6.87
C ALA A 329 -10.69 30.61 -7.35
N ASP A 330 -11.03 30.98 -8.58
CA ASP A 330 -12.36 30.70 -9.15
C ASP A 330 -12.57 29.20 -9.41
N ILE A 331 -11.58 28.51 -9.96
CA ILE A 331 -11.64 27.06 -10.22
C ILE A 331 -11.70 26.29 -8.89
N ASN A 332 -10.84 26.62 -7.90
CA ASN A 332 -10.87 25.96 -6.60
C ASN A 332 -12.22 26.13 -5.90
N ARG A 333 -12.83 27.32 -5.97
CA ARG A 333 -14.17 27.56 -5.41
C ARG A 333 -15.26 26.77 -6.15
N ALA A 334 -15.11 26.56 -7.46
CA ALA A 334 -16.02 25.71 -8.22
C ALA A 334 -15.88 24.22 -7.82
N LEU A 335 -14.65 23.73 -7.66
CA LEU A 335 -14.36 22.36 -7.22
C LEU A 335 -14.88 22.09 -5.80
N GLU A 336 -14.72 23.04 -4.88
CA GLU A 336 -15.26 22.94 -3.51
C GLU A 336 -16.79 22.85 -3.48
N ARG A 337 -17.49 23.62 -4.33
CA ARG A 337 -18.95 23.54 -4.44
C ARG A 337 -19.43 22.24 -5.08
N GLY A 338 -18.64 21.67 -5.99
CA GLY A 338 -18.90 20.37 -6.62
C GLY A 338 -18.49 19.16 -5.78
N ARG A 339 -17.97 19.38 -4.56
CA ARG A 339 -17.45 18.30 -3.71
C ARG A 339 -18.58 17.47 -3.13
N ASP A 340 -18.59 16.20 -3.50
CA ASP A 340 -19.47 15.20 -2.93
C ASP A 340 -18.88 14.61 -1.64
N ARG A 341 -19.25 15.18 -0.49
CA ARG A 341 -18.80 14.70 0.83
C ARG A 341 -19.33 13.30 1.18
N LEU A 342 -20.50 12.92 0.65
CA LEU A 342 -21.06 11.58 0.89
C LEU A 342 -20.21 10.51 0.21
N LEU A 343 -19.78 10.75 -1.02
CA LEU A 343 -18.88 9.87 -1.75
C LEU A 343 -17.53 9.70 -1.04
N GLU A 344 -16.97 10.78 -0.50
CA GLU A 344 -15.71 10.73 0.25
C GLU A 344 -15.83 9.94 1.55
N LEU A 345 -16.93 10.11 2.31
CA LEU A 345 -17.17 9.34 3.53
C LEU A 345 -17.39 7.86 3.26
N HIS A 346 -18.09 7.53 2.18
CA HIS A 346 -18.18 6.16 1.73
C HIS A 346 -16.81 5.58 1.38
N SER A 347 -15.94 6.41 0.78
CA SER A 347 -14.62 5.97 0.31
C SER A 347 -13.62 5.76 1.44
N HIS A 348 -13.74 6.49 2.53
CA HIS A 348 -12.88 6.34 3.70
C HIS A 348 -13.64 6.68 4.99
N VAL A 349 -13.88 5.65 5.81
CA VAL A 349 -14.39 5.79 7.18
C VAL A 349 -13.20 5.74 8.16
N PRO A 350 -12.77 6.87 8.74
CA PRO A 350 -11.51 6.93 9.49
C PRO A 350 -11.45 5.99 10.69
N GLU A 351 -12.56 5.83 11.43
CA GLU A 351 -12.59 4.99 12.64
C GLU A 351 -12.46 3.50 12.30
N VAL A 352 -13.22 3.03 11.31
CA VAL A 352 -13.14 1.66 10.82
C VAL A 352 -11.74 1.38 10.25
N ALA A 353 -11.21 2.30 9.44
CA ALA A 353 -9.87 2.17 8.90
C ALA A 353 -8.80 2.14 9.99
N ALA A 354 -8.90 3.00 11.01
CA ALA A 354 -7.95 3.02 12.13
C ALA A 354 -7.98 1.71 12.92
N HIS A 355 -9.17 1.15 13.17
CA HIS A 355 -9.31 -0.14 13.84
C HIS A 355 -8.67 -1.28 13.03
N LEU A 356 -8.95 -1.35 11.72
CA LEU A 356 -8.35 -2.36 10.82
C LEU A 356 -6.83 -2.21 10.74
N VAL A 357 -6.31 -0.99 10.64
CA VAL A 357 -4.85 -0.73 10.65
C VAL A 357 -4.22 -1.18 11.96
N GLN A 358 -4.89 -0.97 13.09
CA GLN A 358 -4.39 -1.43 14.38
C GLN A 358 -4.34 -2.96 14.46
N GLN A 359 -5.38 -3.65 13.99
CA GLN A 359 -5.39 -5.11 13.90
C GLN A 359 -4.26 -5.63 13.01
N LEU A 360 -4.01 -4.99 11.86
CA LEU A 360 -2.90 -5.37 10.97
C LEU A 360 -1.53 -5.17 11.64
N ARG A 361 -1.34 -4.11 12.43
CA ARG A 361 -0.10 -3.89 13.19
C ARG A 361 0.12 -4.93 14.27
N GLU A 362 -0.95 -5.41 14.89
CA GLU A 362 -0.88 -6.51 15.85
C GLU A 362 -0.54 -7.84 15.17
N CYS A 363 -0.91 -8.01 13.89
CA CYS A 363 -0.53 -9.15 13.06
C CYS A 363 0.88 -9.05 12.44
N ASP A 364 1.51 -7.87 12.44
CA ASP A 364 2.87 -7.65 11.91
C ASP A 364 3.97 -8.18 12.88
N ASP A 365 3.62 -9.02 13.87
CA ASP A 365 4.60 -9.74 14.70
C ASP A 365 5.42 -10.71 13.85
N VAL A 366 6.70 -10.38 13.68
CA VAL A 366 7.64 -11.08 12.81
C VAL A 366 8.18 -12.37 13.41
N GLU A 367 8.19 -12.49 14.74
CA GLU A 367 8.92 -13.55 15.45
C GLU A 367 8.39 -14.96 15.12
N PRO A 368 7.06 -15.21 15.12
CA PRO A 368 6.54 -16.55 14.83
C PRO A 368 6.82 -16.99 13.39
N LEU A 369 6.74 -16.07 12.44
CA LEU A 369 6.99 -16.35 11.02
C LEU A 369 8.48 -16.63 10.79
N ARG A 370 9.35 -15.81 11.37
CA ARG A 370 10.80 -15.98 11.25
C ARG A 370 11.25 -17.30 11.86
N ALA A 371 10.82 -17.60 13.09
CA ALA A 371 11.15 -18.85 13.75
C ALA A 371 10.67 -20.08 12.96
N TYR A 372 9.48 -20.00 12.35
CA TYR A 372 8.97 -21.06 11.48
C TYR A 372 9.85 -21.26 10.23
N LEU A 373 10.21 -20.17 9.53
CA LEU A 373 11.00 -20.25 8.31
C LEU A 373 12.45 -20.67 8.57
N ASP A 374 13.09 -20.16 9.62
CA ASP A 374 14.45 -20.57 10.01
C ASP A 374 14.48 -22.09 10.27
N ALA A 375 13.51 -22.61 11.03
CA ALA A 375 13.38 -24.05 11.29
C ALA A 375 13.10 -24.86 10.01
N TYR A 376 12.27 -24.34 9.10
CA TYR A 376 12.02 -24.98 7.81
C TYR A 376 13.28 -25.00 6.94
N TRP A 377 13.95 -23.86 6.77
CA TRP A 377 15.14 -23.75 5.93
C TRP A 377 16.26 -24.67 6.42
N ASP A 378 16.52 -24.69 7.73
CA ASP A 378 17.48 -25.61 8.34
C ASP A 378 17.13 -27.07 8.10
N ALA A 379 15.85 -27.44 8.26
CA ALA A 379 15.39 -28.82 8.09
C ALA A 379 15.44 -29.29 6.63
N PHE A 380 15.20 -28.39 5.67
CA PHE A 380 15.14 -28.70 4.24
C PHE A 380 16.45 -28.40 3.50
N GLY A 381 17.50 -27.98 4.21
CA GLY A 381 18.84 -27.78 3.65
C GLY A 381 18.96 -26.53 2.78
N LEU A 382 18.19 -25.49 3.07
CA LEU A 382 18.35 -24.15 2.50
C LEU A 382 19.33 -23.36 3.36
N GLU A 383 20.27 -22.69 2.71
CA GLU A 383 21.26 -21.86 3.40
C GLU A 383 20.68 -20.46 3.60
N HIS A 384 20.69 -19.97 4.83
CA HIS A 384 20.27 -18.61 5.17
C HIS A 384 21.32 -17.94 6.06
N GLU A 385 21.58 -16.67 5.79
CA GLU A 385 22.54 -15.85 6.54
C GLU A 385 22.00 -14.43 6.76
N ALA A 386 22.49 -13.75 7.79
CA ALA A 386 22.14 -12.36 8.03
C ALA A 386 22.68 -11.47 6.90
N GLY A 387 21.80 -10.67 6.31
CA GLY A 387 22.14 -9.66 5.32
C GLY A 387 22.21 -8.25 5.92
N PRO A 388 22.47 -7.23 5.07
CA PRO A 388 22.46 -5.82 5.48
C PRO A 388 21.09 -5.37 6.00
N GLY A 389 21.03 -4.49 6.99
CA GLY A 389 19.79 -3.84 7.45
C GLY A 389 18.67 -4.83 7.82
N HIS A 390 18.89 -5.70 8.81
CA HIS A 390 17.92 -6.69 9.31
C HIS A 390 17.37 -7.69 8.27
N SER A 391 17.95 -7.74 7.06
CA SER A 391 17.57 -8.70 6.02
C SER A 391 18.15 -10.09 6.23
N VAL A 392 17.65 -11.05 5.45
CA VAL A 392 18.14 -12.43 5.37
C VAL A 392 18.45 -12.76 3.91
N ILE A 393 19.61 -13.35 3.65
CA ILE A 393 19.99 -13.83 2.31
C ILE A 393 19.72 -15.33 2.27
N LEU A 394 18.87 -15.78 1.35
CA LEU A 394 18.49 -17.18 1.17
C LEU A 394 19.12 -17.76 -0.10
N ARG A 395 19.68 -18.98 0.00
CA ARG A 395 20.36 -19.69 -1.09
C ARG A 395 20.05 -21.19 -1.09
N PRO A 396 20.09 -21.85 -2.25
CA PRO A 396 20.08 -23.32 -2.31
C PRO A 396 21.31 -23.89 -1.60
N GLY A 397 21.11 -24.80 -0.65
CA GLY A 397 22.20 -25.49 0.04
C GLY A 397 22.60 -26.79 -0.64
N ALA A 398 23.82 -27.28 -0.37
CA ALA A 398 24.36 -28.50 -0.97
C ALA A 398 23.58 -29.79 -0.61
N HIS A 399 22.73 -29.73 0.42
CA HIS A 399 21.93 -30.85 0.92
C HIS A 399 20.43 -30.55 0.89
N MET A 400 20.03 -29.63 0.02
CA MET A 400 18.64 -29.27 -0.17
C MET A 400 17.80 -30.52 -0.51
N LEU A 401 16.73 -30.77 0.25
CA LEU A 401 15.94 -31.99 0.14
C LEU A 401 15.01 -32.02 -1.07
N ASN A 402 14.56 -30.84 -1.50
CA ASN A 402 13.70 -30.67 -2.66
C ASN A 402 14.54 -30.12 -3.81
N ASP A 403 14.26 -30.57 -5.04
CA ASP A 403 15.00 -30.06 -6.20
C ASP A 403 14.74 -28.56 -6.42
N HIS A 404 13.55 -28.08 -6.05
CA HIS A 404 13.11 -26.70 -6.25
C HIS A 404 12.44 -26.16 -4.98
N TYR A 405 12.66 -24.87 -4.68
CA TYR A 405 11.95 -24.15 -3.63
C TYR A 405 11.19 -22.96 -4.22
N PRO A 406 9.92 -22.72 -3.80
CA PRO A 406 9.10 -21.67 -4.39
C PRO A 406 9.81 -20.31 -4.33
N GLY A 407 9.90 -19.62 -5.46
CA GLY A 407 10.50 -18.28 -5.54
C GLY A 407 12.03 -18.22 -5.43
N LEU A 408 12.73 -19.36 -5.31
CA LEU A 408 14.19 -19.42 -5.26
C LEU A 408 14.73 -20.12 -6.51
N GLY A 409 15.58 -19.42 -7.26
CA GLY A 409 16.33 -19.98 -8.39
C GLY A 409 17.76 -20.34 -7.99
N ASP A 410 18.68 -20.25 -8.94
CA ASP A 410 20.12 -20.49 -8.69
C ASP A 410 20.82 -19.29 -8.01
N GLU A 411 20.22 -18.10 -8.08
CA GLU A 411 20.76 -16.89 -7.47
C GLU A 411 20.22 -16.66 -6.05
N PRO A 412 21.04 -16.07 -5.16
CA PRO A 412 20.61 -15.68 -3.82
C PRO A 412 19.48 -14.65 -3.89
N VAL A 413 18.53 -14.75 -2.97
CA VAL A 413 17.44 -13.76 -2.81
C VAL A 413 17.58 -13.10 -1.44
N THR A 414 17.41 -11.77 -1.41
CA THR A 414 17.39 -11.00 -0.15
C THR A 414 15.94 -10.82 0.31
N LEU A 415 15.70 -11.12 1.57
CA LEU A 415 14.39 -11.19 2.19
C LEU A 415 14.34 -10.25 3.39
N THR A 416 13.16 -9.73 3.72
CA THR A 416 12.93 -8.99 4.95
C THR A 416 11.57 -9.34 5.53
N PHE A 417 11.48 -9.34 6.86
CA PHE A 417 10.24 -9.53 7.60
C PHE A 417 9.65 -8.19 8.07
N GLU A 418 10.42 -7.10 7.93
CA GLU A 418 10.01 -5.78 8.41
C GLU A 418 9.40 -4.95 7.28
N ARG A 419 8.18 -4.48 7.49
CA ARG A 419 7.47 -3.65 6.51
C ARG A 419 8.18 -2.34 6.20
N GLY A 420 8.80 -1.72 7.22
CA GLY A 420 9.55 -0.47 7.05
C GLY A 420 10.76 -0.65 6.13
N ASP A 421 11.49 -1.74 6.34
CA ASP A 421 12.64 -2.13 5.53
C ASP A 421 12.23 -2.45 4.08
N ALA A 422 11.14 -3.21 3.89
CA ALA A 422 10.60 -3.49 2.57
C ALA A 422 10.16 -2.25 1.78
N LEU A 423 9.64 -1.22 2.47
CA LEU A 423 9.26 0.05 1.84
C LEU A 423 10.47 0.89 1.42
N ALA A 424 11.61 0.73 2.12
CA ALA A 424 12.87 1.39 1.80
C ALA A 424 13.67 0.63 0.73
N HIS A 425 13.54 -0.69 0.69
CA HIS A 425 14.30 -1.61 -0.17
C HIS A 425 13.37 -2.49 -1.00
N GLU A 426 12.86 -1.95 -2.11
CA GLU A 426 11.99 -2.69 -3.03
C GLU A 426 12.69 -3.88 -3.75
N ASP A 427 14.01 -3.99 -3.64
CA ASP A 427 14.79 -5.14 -4.09
C ASP A 427 14.73 -6.35 -3.14
N ARG A 428 14.19 -6.17 -1.92
CA ARG A 428 14.02 -7.23 -0.93
C ARG A 428 12.60 -7.79 -0.99
N LEU A 429 12.46 -9.11 -0.86
CA LEU A 429 11.13 -9.72 -0.75
C LEU A 429 10.59 -9.55 0.67
N PHE A 430 9.42 -8.93 0.80
CA PHE A 430 8.70 -8.81 2.06
C PHE A 430 7.95 -10.10 2.37
N LEU A 431 8.43 -10.84 3.36
CA LEU A 431 7.83 -12.11 3.77
C LEU A 431 6.73 -11.90 4.81
N THR A 432 5.53 -12.37 4.48
CA THR A 432 4.39 -12.52 5.37
C THR A 432 3.85 -13.95 5.27
N TRP A 433 2.91 -14.33 6.13
CA TRP A 433 2.20 -15.61 6.04
C TRP A 433 1.51 -15.84 4.67
N GLU A 434 1.19 -14.77 3.94
CA GLU A 434 0.54 -14.83 2.63
C GLU A 434 1.54 -14.91 1.46
N HIS A 435 2.83 -14.68 1.72
CA HIS A 435 3.83 -14.68 0.68
C HIS A 435 3.88 -16.06 -0.02
N PRO A 436 3.97 -16.12 -1.37
CA PRO A 436 3.99 -17.40 -2.09
C PRO A 436 5.08 -18.37 -1.62
N MET A 437 6.25 -17.86 -1.21
CA MET A 437 7.32 -18.69 -0.65
C MET A 437 6.92 -19.35 0.67
N VAL A 438 6.24 -18.61 1.54
CA VAL A 438 5.79 -19.13 2.85
C VAL A 438 4.67 -20.13 2.66
N ARG A 439 3.65 -19.78 1.85
CA ARG A 439 2.55 -20.71 1.52
C ARG A 439 3.05 -21.97 0.83
N GLY A 440 4.02 -21.84 -0.06
CA GLY A 440 4.66 -22.98 -0.72
C GLY A 440 5.48 -23.84 0.24
N SER A 441 6.12 -23.25 1.25
CA SER A 441 6.81 -24.01 2.32
C SER A 441 5.82 -24.84 3.13
N ILE A 442 4.69 -24.23 3.51
CA ILE A 442 3.61 -24.90 4.22
C ILE A 442 3.07 -26.05 3.37
N ASP A 443 2.79 -25.80 2.09
CA ASP A 443 2.25 -26.81 1.16
C ASP A 443 3.22 -27.99 0.95
N LEU A 444 4.51 -27.72 0.76
CA LEU A 444 5.54 -28.75 0.65
C LEU A 444 5.65 -29.60 1.92
N LEU A 445 5.48 -28.99 3.10
CA LEU A 445 5.49 -29.70 4.37
C LEU A 445 4.21 -30.52 4.58
N SER A 446 3.03 -29.96 4.27
CA SER A 446 1.74 -30.61 4.51
C SER A 446 1.38 -31.68 3.47
N SER A 447 1.91 -31.58 2.25
CA SER A 447 1.69 -32.57 1.18
C SER A 447 2.70 -33.73 1.22
N GLY A 448 3.84 -33.54 1.87
CA GLY A 448 4.89 -34.53 1.99
C GLY A 448 4.61 -35.60 3.05
N GLU A 449 5.26 -36.76 2.91
CA GLU A 449 5.24 -37.81 3.94
C GLU A 449 6.29 -37.58 5.03
N LEU A 450 7.23 -36.64 4.81
CA LEU A 450 8.33 -36.37 5.73
C LEU A 450 7.79 -35.74 7.02
N GLY A 451 8.11 -36.35 8.15
CA GLY A 451 7.60 -35.93 9.46
C GLY A 451 6.23 -36.50 9.85
N SER A 452 5.58 -37.28 8.98
CA SER A 452 4.26 -37.90 9.25
C SER A 452 4.26 -38.91 10.41
N ALA A 453 5.40 -39.53 10.70
CA ALA A 453 5.56 -40.45 11.83
C ALA A 453 6.97 -40.37 12.44
N ALA A 454 7.03 -40.28 13.76
CA ALA A 454 8.28 -40.30 14.52
C ALA A 454 8.14 -41.11 15.81
N ILE A 455 9.26 -41.56 16.35
CA ILE A 455 9.33 -42.21 17.66
C ILE A 455 10.40 -41.52 18.47
N THR A 456 9.98 -40.98 19.60
CA THR A 456 10.83 -40.18 20.49
C THR A 456 10.86 -40.83 21.86
N VAL A 457 12.06 -40.93 22.44
CA VAL A 457 12.24 -41.28 23.84
C VAL A 457 12.48 -39.98 24.60
N CYS A 458 11.48 -39.54 25.35
CA CYS A 458 11.55 -38.34 26.19
C CYS A 458 11.59 -38.70 27.68
N SER A 459 12.07 -37.76 28.51
CA SER A 459 12.01 -37.85 29.96
C SER A 459 11.05 -36.77 30.46
N HIS A 460 10.03 -37.18 31.21
CA HIS A 460 9.02 -36.26 31.73
C HIS A 460 8.74 -36.56 33.21
N PRO A 461 8.67 -35.55 34.11
CA PRO A 461 8.50 -35.76 35.55
C PRO A 461 7.26 -36.57 35.92
N ASP A 462 6.17 -36.38 35.17
CA ASP A 462 4.87 -36.98 35.47
C ASP A 462 4.75 -38.45 35.06
N PHE A 463 5.71 -38.99 34.29
CA PHE A 463 5.62 -40.33 33.72
C PHE A 463 6.77 -41.23 34.17
N ARG A 464 6.44 -42.46 34.57
CA ARG A 464 7.44 -43.48 34.90
C ARG A 464 8.03 -44.10 33.64
N ALA A 465 9.25 -44.64 33.76
CA ALA A 465 9.88 -45.38 32.68
C ALA A 465 8.98 -46.50 32.14
N GLY A 466 8.89 -46.61 30.81
CA GLY A 466 8.07 -47.63 30.13
C GLY A 466 6.62 -47.24 29.84
N HIS A 467 6.21 -46.00 30.15
CA HIS A 467 4.97 -45.44 29.62
C HIS A 467 5.11 -45.12 28.13
N ALA A 468 4.08 -45.43 27.36
CA ALA A 468 3.96 -45.05 25.95
C ALA A 468 2.81 -44.04 25.82
N LEU A 469 3.09 -42.95 25.12
CA LEU A 469 2.13 -41.94 24.71
C LEU A 469 1.99 -42.02 23.19
N LEU A 470 0.77 -41.85 22.69
CA LEU A 470 0.49 -41.71 21.27
C LEU A 470 0.06 -40.26 21.03
N GLU A 471 0.95 -39.49 20.39
CA GLU A 471 0.61 -38.18 19.87
C GLU A 471 0.14 -38.32 18.42
N VAL A 472 -1.03 -37.78 18.10
CA VAL A 472 -1.60 -37.76 16.76
C VAL A 472 -2.10 -36.36 16.42
N LEU A 473 -1.86 -35.97 15.18
CA LEU A 473 -2.23 -34.68 14.61
C LEU A 473 -3.19 -34.96 13.46
N TYR A 474 -4.46 -34.65 13.64
CA TYR A 474 -5.45 -34.66 12.56
C TYR A 474 -5.57 -33.26 11.99
N VAL A 475 -5.79 -33.13 10.68
CA VAL A 475 -6.09 -31.86 10.05
C VAL A 475 -7.51 -31.93 9.51
N VAL A 476 -8.38 -31.05 10.02
CA VAL A 476 -9.72 -30.88 9.47
C VAL A 476 -9.61 -29.92 8.30
N GLU A 477 -9.80 -30.43 7.10
CA GLU A 477 -9.76 -29.67 5.86
C GLU A 477 -10.96 -30.01 4.97
N CYS A 478 -11.32 -29.09 4.08
CA CYS A 478 -12.35 -29.32 3.09
C CYS A 478 -11.85 -28.87 1.71
N SER A 479 -11.89 -29.80 0.75
CA SER A 479 -11.53 -29.54 -0.64
C SER A 479 -12.69 -28.86 -1.35
N ALA A 480 -12.61 -27.55 -1.48
CA ALA A 480 -13.60 -26.72 -2.17
C ALA A 480 -12.93 -25.75 -3.16
N PRO A 481 -13.61 -25.38 -4.26
CA PRO A 481 -13.12 -24.32 -5.14
C PRO A 481 -12.88 -23.02 -4.36
N ARG A 482 -11.78 -22.32 -4.67
CA ARG A 482 -11.39 -21.07 -3.97
C ARG A 482 -12.48 -19.99 -3.98
N GLY A 483 -13.32 -19.94 -5.03
CA GLY A 483 -14.42 -18.99 -5.15
C GLY A 483 -15.53 -19.12 -4.09
N LEU A 484 -15.59 -20.24 -3.35
CA LEU A 484 -16.54 -20.40 -2.24
C LEU A 484 -16.02 -19.76 -0.93
N GLU A 485 -14.71 -19.46 -0.86
CA GLU A 485 -14.03 -18.89 0.31
C GLU A 485 -14.27 -19.66 1.63
N LEU A 486 -14.43 -20.98 1.55
CA LEU A 486 -14.76 -21.83 2.71
C LEU A 486 -13.75 -21.70 3.86
N GLN A 487 -12.49 -21.41 3.54
CA GLN A 487 -11.40 -21.22 4.50
C GLN A 487 -11.65 -20.05 5.47
N ARG A 488 -12.56 -19.12 5.16
CA ARG A 488 -12.98 -18.06 6.09
C ARG A 488 -13.71 -18.62 7.32
N TYR A 489 -14.42 -19.74 7.16
CA TYR A 489 -15.24 -20.36 8.20
C TYR A 489 -14.63 -21.65 8.74
N LEU A 490 -14.00 -22.44 7.87
CA LEU A 490 -13.34 -23.70 8.22
C LEU A 490 -11.94 -23.76 7.58
N PRO A 491 -10.97 -22.99 8.10
CA PRO A 491 -9.58 -23.11 7.66
C PRO A 491 -9.00 -24.48 8.06
N PRO A 492 -7.95 -24.97 7.39
CA PRO A 492 -7.23 -26.17 7.80
C PRO A 492 -6.86 -26.09 9.28
N THR A 493 -7.50 -26.93 10.11
CA THR A 493 -7.38 -26.82 11.56
C THR A 493 -6.78 -28.10 12.12
N CYS A 494 -5.64 -27.98 12.78
CA CYS A 494 -5.01 -29.10 13.46
C CYS A 494 -5.77 -29.45 14.75
N VAL A 495 -6.06 -30.73 14.93
CA VAL A 495 -6.62 -31.33 16.16
C VAL A 495 -5.60 -32.33 16.68
N ARG A 496 -4.98 -31.97 17.80
CA ARG A 496 -3.91 -32.73 18.45
C ARG A 496 -4.49 -33.54 19.61
N TYR A 497 -4.17 -34.83 19.67
CA TYR A 497 -4.45 -35.70 20.81
C TYR A 497 -3.15 -36.31 21.33
N VAL A 498 -3.04 -36.44 22.65
CA VAL A 498 -1.93 -37.13 23.32
C VAL A 498 -2.51 -38.20 24.23
N LEU A 499 -2.63 -39.42 23.70
CA LEU A 499 -3.29 -40.53 24.38
C LEU A 499 -2.31 -41.38 25.18
N ASP A 500 -2.68 -41.70 26.42
CA ASP A 500 -1.96 -42.70 27.20
C ASP A 500 -2.42 -44.14 26.91
N GLY A 501 -1.82 -45.11 27.58
CA GLY A 501 -2.16 -46.53 27.43
C GLY A 501 -3.61 -46.91 27.81
N LYS A 502 -4.37 -46.01 28.44
CA LYS A 502 -5.80 -46.18 28.75
C LYS A 502 -6.71 -45.40 27.79
N GLY A 503 -6.16 -44.56 26.91
CA GLY A 503 -6.93 -43.70 26.01
C GLY A 503 -7.38 -42.38 26.62
N GLU A 504 -6.81 -41.97 27.75
CA GLU A 504 -7.02 -40.63 28.31
C GLU A 504 -6.20 -39.61 27.53
N ASP A 505 -6.80 -38.47 27.19
CA ASP A 505 -6.14 -37.39 26.46
C ASP A 505 -5.45 -36.40 27.42
N HIS A 506 -4.19 -36.11 27.10
CA HIS A 506 -3.31 -35.22 27.86
C HIS A 506 -2.83 -34.03 27.02
N ALA A 507 -3.34 -33.80 25.81
CA ALA A 507 -2.88 -32.75 24.90
C ALA A 507 -2.86 -31.35 25.53
N ALA A 508 -3.86 -31.02 26.35
CA ALA A 508 -3.96 -29.73 27.04
C ALA A 508 -2.94 -29.57 28.20
N ARG A 509 -2.46 -30.68 28.78
CA ARG A 509 -1.48 -30.69 29.88
C ARG A 509 -0.04 -30.85 29.39
N LEU A 510 0.14 -31.44 28.20
CA LEU A 510 1.44 -31.75 27.61
C LEU A 510 1.59 -31.00 26.28
N PRO A 511 2.14 -29.77 26.28
CA PRO A 511 2.47 -29.05 25.06
C PRO A 511 3.52 -29.83 24.25
N HIS A 512 3.57 -29.65 22.93
CA HIS A 512 4.44 -30.45 22.05
C HIS A 512 5.93 -30.29 22.42
N GLU A 513 6.32 -29.07 22.79
CA GLU A 513 7.66 -28.69 23.20
C GLU A 513 8.12 -29.43 24.47
N SER A 514 7.18 -29.85 25.33
CA SER A 514 7.49 -30.65 26.53
C SER A 514 7.82 -32.11 26.23
N LEU A 515 7.51 -32.59 25.02
CA LEU A 515 7.70 -33.98 24.59
C LEU A 515 8.99 -34.17 23.78
N GLN A 516 9.89 -33.19 23.76
CA GLN A 516 11.18 -33.28 23.09
C GLN A 516 12.09 -34.32 23.75
N GLY A 517 12.85 -35.05 22.93
CA GLY A 517 13.71 -36.13 23.38
C GLY A 517 14.53 -36.75 22.27
N LEU A 518 15.07 -37.94 22.53
CA LEU A 518 15.88 -38.66 21.55
C LEU A 518 14.99 -39.28 20.47
N CYS A 519 14.99 -38.70 19.28
CA CYS A 519 14.35 -39.30 18.10
C CYS A 519 15.09 -40.57 17.66
N LEU A 520 14.36 -41.68 17.59
CA LEU A 520 14.90 -42.99 17.24
C LEU A 520 15.03 -43.22 15.73
N ALA A 521 14.75 -42.21 14.88
CA ALA A 521 14.85 -42.33 13.42
C ALA A 521 16.23 -42.81 12.95
N LYS A 522 17.30 -42.46 13.68
CA LYS A 522 18.68 -42.89 13.38
C LYS A 522 19.03 -44.29 13.93
N ASN A 523 18.18 -44.92 14.74
CA ASN A 523 18.38 -46.26 15.31
C ASN A 523 17.22 -47.20 15.01
N ARG A 524 17.18 -47.67 13.75
CA ARG A 524 16.09 -48.49 13.20
C ARG A 524 15.85 -49.79 13.99
N LYS A 525 16.89 -50.44 14.49
CA LYS A 525 16.76 -51.68 15.29
C LYS A 525 16.01 -51.45 16.59
N LEU A 526 16.34 -50.36 17.30
CA LEU A 526 15.66 -50.01 18.55
C LEU A 526 14.23 -49.57 18.28
N ALA A 527 14.00 -48.73 17.26
CA ALA A 527 12.67 -48.31 16.84
C ALA A 527 11.76 -49.51 16.52
N ASP A 528 12.21 -50.45 15.68
CA ASP A 528 11.46 -51.66 15.33
C ASP A 528 11.09 -52.50 16.55
N THR A 529 12.01 -52.61 17.52
CA THR A 529 11.78 -53.37 18.75
C THR A 529 10.70 -52.70 19.61
N VAL A 530 10.77 -51.37 19.78
CA VAL A 530 9.78 -50.58 20.52
C VAL A 530 8.41 -50.67 19.85
N ILE A 531 8.33 -50.45 18.53
CA ILE A 531 7.08 -50.55 17.77
C ILE A 531 6.43 -51.92 17.96
N LYS A 532 7.20 -53.00 17.77
CA LYS A 532 6.67 -54.37 17.92
C LYS A 532 6.16 -54.63 19.33
N SER A 533 6.83 -54.12 20.36
CA SER A 533 6.41 -54.27 21.74
C SER A 533 5.11 -53.53 22.08
N GLN A 534 4.86 -52.38 21.45
CA GLN A 534 3.70 -51.52 21.75
C GLN A 534 2.56 -51.64 20.73
N SER A 535 2.74 -52.34 19.60
CA SER A 535 1.77 -52.39 18.48
C SER A 535 0.36 -52.82 18.89
N ALA A 536 0.25 -53.82 19.79
CA ALA A 536 -1.04 -54.29 20.30
C ALA A 536 -1.80 -53.24 21.11
N ARG A 537 -1.10 -52.26 21.68
CA ARG A 537 -1.68 -51.14 22.45
C ARG A 537 -1.96 -49.92 21.57
N ILE A 538 -1.07 -49.62 20.61
CA ILE A 538 -1.19 -48.44 19.74
C ILE A 538 -2.37 -48.55 18.78
N LYS A 539 -2.63 -49.74 18.21
CA LYS A 539 -3.71 -49.93 17.22
C LYS A 539 -5.09 -49.51 17.72
N PRO A 540 -5.57 -49.96 18.90
CA PRO A 540 -6.83 -49.47 19.46
C PRO A 540 -6.83 -47.97 19.76
N LEU A 541 -5.70 -47.39 20.19
CA LEU A 541 -5.59 -45.96 20.48
C LEU A 541 -5.70 -45.10 19.22
N LEU A 542 -5.14 -45.55 18.09
CA LEU A 542 -5.30 -44.88 16.80
C LEU A 542 -6.77 -44.86 16.35
N GLN A 543 -7.49 -45.97 16.55
CA GLN A 543 -8.92 -46.03 16.25
C GLN A 543 -9.73 -45.08 17.15
N LEU A 544 -9.47 -45.10 18.46
CA LEU A 544 -10.10 -44.18 19.41
C LEU A 544 -9.83 -42.72 19.07
N ALA A 545 -8.59 -42.39 18.68
CA ALA A 545 -8.24 -41.03 18.29
C ALA A 545 -8.96 -40.59 17.00
N ALA A 546 -9.09 -41.49 16.01
CA ALA A 546 -9.82 -41.22 14.78
C ALA A 546 -11.30 -40.93 15.05
N GLU A 547 -11.96 -41.74 15.90
CA GLU A 547 -13.36 -41.53 16.29
C GLU A 547 -13.56 -40.17 17.01
N ARG A 548 -12.63 -39.79 17.90
CA ARG A 548 -12.65 -38.47 18.55
C ARG A 548 -12.39 -37.33 17.56
N ALA A 549 -11.45 -37.51 16.64
CA ALA A 549 -11.16 -36.52 15.60
C ALA A 549 -12.38 -36.27 14.71
N GLU A 550 -13.10 -37.32 14.32
CA GLU A 550 -14.33 -37.22 13.55
C GLU A 550 -15.44 -36.47 14.31
N GLN A 551 -15.60 -36.74 15.60
CA GLN A 551 -16.53 -35.99 16.45
C GLN A 551 -16.17 -34.49 16.52
N ALA A 552 -14.90 -34.18 16.79
CA ALA A 552 -14.41 -32.80 16.82
C ALA A 552 -14.55 -32.09 15.46
N ALA A 553 -14.34 -32.81 14.35
CA ALA A 553 -14.54 -32.29 13.01
C ALA A 553 -16.02 -31.93 12.78
N ASN A 554 -16.95 -32.81 13.15
CA ASN A 554 -18.39 -32.58 13.01
C ASN A 554 -18.89 -31.39 13.83
N GLU A 555 -18.37 -31.20 15.05
CA GLU A 555 -18.67 -30.02 15.87
C GLU A 555 -18.20 -28.73 15.20
N ARG A 556 -16.96 -28.72 14.69
CA ARG A 556 -16.39 -27.57 13.96
C ARG A 556 -17.14 -27.27 12.67
N ILE A 557 -17.50 -28.29 11.89
CA ILE A 557 -18.32 -28.14 10.68
C ILE A 557 -19.66 -27.49 11.05
N THR A 558 -20.31 -27.96 12.11
CA THR A 558 -21.59 -27.40 12.57
C THR A 558 -21.45 -25.92 12.98
N GLN A 559 -20.38 -25.58 13.69
CA GLN A 559 -20.10 -24.19 14.08
C GLN A 559 -19.81 -23.31 12.86
N ALA A 560 -18.95 -23.77 11.94
CA ALA A 560 -18.59 -23.07 10.71
C ALA A 560 -19.82 -22.85 9.82
N SER A 561 -20.67 -23.86 9.63
CA SER A 561 -21.91 -23.72 8.86
C SER A 561 -22.88 -22.71 9.49
N ARG A 562 -23.01 -22.67 10.82
CA ARG A 562 -23.85 -21.67 11.50
C ARG A 562 -23.30 -20.25 11.32
N ALA A 563 -21.99 -20.07 11.49
CA ALA A 563 -21.33 -18.77 11.28
C ALA A 563 -21.50 -18.29 9.83
N MET A 564 -21.23 -19.17 8.86
CA MET A 564 -21.44 -18.91 7.44
C MET A 564 -22.89 -18.52 7.13
N GLN A 565 -23.85 -19.29 7.61
CA GLN A 565 -25.27 -19.00 7.38
C GLN A 565 -25.66 -17.65 7.98
N ALA A 566 -25.22 -17.34 9.20
CA ALA A 566 -25.53 -16.06 9.83
C ALA A 566 -24.96 -14.87 9.05
N GLU A 567 -23.69 -14.94 8.64
CA GLU A 567 -23.02 -13.86 7.89
C GLU A 567 -23.65 -13.66 6.50
N LEU A 568 -23.75 -14.74 5.71
CA LEU A 568 -24.27 -14.66 4.35
C LEU A 568 -25.77 -14.31 4.32
N GLN A 569 -26.53 -14.71 5.34
CA GLN A 569 -27.95 -14.34 5.45
C GLN A 569 -28.11 -12.85 5.79
N ALA A 570 -27.30 -12.31 6.70
CA ALA A 570 -27.32 -10.88 7.02
C ALA A 570 -26.97 -10.03 5.79
N GLU A 571 -25.95 -10.44 5.02
CA GLU A 571 -25.57 -9.74 3.79
C GLU A 571 -26.65 -9.86 2.71
N LEU A 572 -27.30 -11.02 2.58
CA LEU A 572 -28.42 -11.21 1.67
C LEU A 572 -29.60 -10.29 2.01
N GLU A 573 -29.97 -10.19 3.28
CA GLU A 573 -31.04 -9.30 3.74
C GLU A 573 -30.71 -7.83 3.48
N ARG A 574 -29.45 -7.44 3.68
CA ARG A 574 -28.95 -6.10 3.35
C ARG A 574 -29.06 -5.83 1.84
N LEU A 575 -28.56 -6.72 0.99
CA LEU A 575 -28.62 -6.56 -0.47
C LEU A 575 -30.06 -6.53 -0.99
N GLN A 576 -30.97 -7.33 -0.41
CA GLN A 576 -32.39 -7.31 -0.74
C GLN A 576 -33.07 -6.01 -0.32
N ALA A 577 -32.75 -5.48 0.88
CA ALA A 577 -33.27 -4.19 1.34
C ALA A 577 -32.79 -3.06 0.41
N LEU A 578 -31.52 -3.09 0.03
CA LEU A 578 -30.95 -2.18 -0.95
C LEU A 578 -31.71 -2.30 -2.29
N ALA A 579 -31.88 -3.51 -2.84
CA ALA A 579 -32.55 -3.73 -4.13
C ALA A 579 -33.97 -3.14 -4.23
N ARG A 580 -34.68 -2.97 -3.11
CA ARG A 580 -35.99 -2.30 -3.09
C ARG A 580 -35.90 -0.79 -3.37
N VAL A 581 -34.79 -0.16 -3.01
CA VAL A 581 -34.59 1.29 -3.14
C VAL A 581 -33.87 1.65 -4.45
N ASN A 582 -32.96 0.78 -4.91
CA ASN A 582 -32.26 0.98 -6.18
C ASN A 582 -32.08 -0.40 -6.85
N PRO A 583 -32.89 -0.75 -7.87
CA PRO A 583 -33.03 -2.13 -8.35
C PRO A 583 -31.93 -2.57 -9.34
N THR A 584 -31.14 -1.65 -9.88
CA THR A 584 -30.31 -1.92 -11.05
C THR A 584 -29.01 -2.66 -10.68
N GLY A 585 -28.72 -3.78 -11.36
CA GLY A 585 -27.53 -4.63 -11.16
C GLY A 585 -27.59 -5.60 -9.95
N ARG A 586 -28.53 -5.43 -9.03
CA ARG A 586 -28.54 -6.12 -7.73
C ARG A 586 -29.08 -7.55 -7.75
N ASN A 587 -29.84 -7.93 -8.79
CA ASN A 587 -30.38 -9.28 -8.89
C ASN A 587 -29.31 -10.33 -9.17
N GLU A 588 -28.25 -9.97 -9.91
CA GLU A 588 -27.13 -10.88 -10.17
C GLU A 588 -26.25 -11.07 -8.93
N GLU A 589 -25.95 -9.99 -8.19
CA GLU A 589 -25.26 -10.06 -6.89
C GLU A 589 -26.02 -10.94 -5.90
N ILE A 590 -27.34 -10.74 -5.78
CA ILE A 590 -28.20 -11.55 -4.92
C ILE A 590 -28.20 -13.02 -5.36
N ALA A 591 -28.31 -13.29 -6.67
CA ALA A 591 -28.29 -14.66 -7.19
C ALA A 591 -26.94 -15.36 -6.94
N GLN A 592 -25.83 -14.65 -7.11
CA GLN A 592 -24.48 -15.16 -6.81
C GLN A 592 -24.32 -15.45 -5.31
N LEU A 593 -24.78 -14.56 -4.43
CA LEU A 593 -24.70 -14.76 -2.98
C LEU A 593 -25.58 -15.93 -2.52
N VAL A 594 -26.78 -16.07 -3.08
CA VAL A 594 -27.65 -17.23 -2.83
C VAL A 594 -26.98 -18.52 -3.29
N SER A 595 -26.46 -18.55 -4.53
CA SER A 595 -25.76 -19.72 -5.07
C SER A 595 -24.47 -20.08 -4.32
N ARG A 596 -23.83 -19.10 -3.67
CA ARG A 596 -22.64 -19.33 -2.84
C ARG A 596 -22.99 -19.86 -1.45
N ARG A 597 -24.14 -19.45 -0.91
CA ARG A 597 -24.64 -19.88 0.41
C ARG A 597 -25.19 -21.31 0.36
N GLU A 598 -25.86 -21.67 -0.73
CA GLU A 598 -26.31 -23.04 -1.05
C GLU A 598 -25.14 -23.96 -1.38
#